data_AF-M0R2Q4-F1
#
_entry.id   AF-M0R2Q4-F1
#
_cell.length_a   1.000
_cell.length_b   1.000
_cell.length_c   1.000
_cell.angle_alpha   90.00
_cell.angle_beta   90.00
_cell.angle_gamma   90.00
#
_symmetry.space_group_name_H-M   'P 1'
#
loop_
_entity.id
_entity.type
_entity.pdbx_description
1 polymer ?
#
loop_
_entity_poly.entity_id
_entity_poly.type
_entity_poly.pdbx_seq_one_letter_code
_entity_poly.pdbx_strand_id
1 'polypeptide(L)'
;MKPGFSPRGGGFGGRGGFGDRGGRGGRGGFGGGRGRGGGFHSGGNRGRGRGGKRGNQSGKNVMVEPHRHEGVFICRGKEDALVTKNLVPGESVYGEKRVSISEGDDKIEYRAWNPFRSKLAAAILGGVDQIHIKPGAKVLYLGAASGTTVSHVSDIVGPDGLVYAVEFSHRSGRDLINLAKKRTNIIPVIEDARHPHKYRMLIAMVDVIFADVAQPDQTRIVALNAHTFLRNGGHFVISIKANCIDSTASAEAVFASEVKKMQQENMKPQEQL
;
A
#
# COMPACT_ATOMS: atom_id res chain seq x y z
N MET A 1 -19.12 -60.90 -27.09
CA MET A 1 -20.36 -60.25 -27.55
C MET A 1 -20.06 -58.77 -27.83
N LYS A 2 -19.96 -58.37 -29.10
CA LYS A 2 -20.17 -56.96 -29.54
C LYS A 2 -21.71 -56.74 -29.73
N PRO A 3 -22.18 -55.59 -30.24
CA PRO A 3 -22.53 -54.37 -29.51
C PRO A 3 -24.03 -54.02 -29.72
N GLY A 4 -24.54 -52.98 -29.07
CA GLY A 4 -25.88 -52.41 -29.35
C GLY A 4 -25.77 -50.98 -29.84
N PHE A 5 -26.14 -50.73 -31.10
CA PHE A 5 -26.14 -49.44 -31.78
C PHE A 5 -27.55 -49.15 -32.33
N SER A 6 -28.06 -47.91 -32.08
CA SER A 6 -29.03 -47.12 -32.89
C SER A 6 -30.51 -47.60 -32.99
N PRO A 7 -31.49 -46.82 -33.55
CA PRO A 7 -31.39 -45.61 -34.41
C PRO A 7 -32.49 -44.50 -34.26
N ARG A 8 -32.25 -43.34 -34.91
CA ARG A 8 -33.17 -42.45 -35.70
C ARG A 8 -32.76 -40.97 -35.52
N GLY A 9 -32.64 -40.10 -36.53
CA GLY A 9 -32.89 -40.18 -37.97
C GLY A 9 -33.43 -38.82 -38.48
N GLY A 10 -32.82 -38.30 -39.56
CA GLY A 10 -33.35 -37.26 -40.48
C GLY A 10 -33.23 -35.79 -40.03
N GLY A 11 -32.94 -34.79 -40.87
CA GLY A 11 -32.72 -34.74 -42.32
C GLY A 11 -32.53 -33.28 -42.81
N PHE A 12 -31.68 -33.12 -43.83
CA PHE A 12 -31.70 -32.20 -44.99
C PHE A 12 -32.33 -30.78 -44.98
N GLY A 13 -31.58 -29.85 -45.60
CA GLY A 13 -32.06 -28.70 -46.40
C GLY A 13 -31.60 -27.34 -45.84
N GLY A 14 -30.91 -26.42 -46.54
CA GLY A 14 -30.66 -26.21 -47.97
C GLY A 14 -31.31 -24.89 -48.45
N ARG A 15 -30.49 -23.98 -49.04
CA ARG A 15 -30.81 -22.67 -49.72
C ARG A 15 -31.15 -21.49 -48.78
N GLY A 16 -30.53 -20.31 -48.88
CA GLY A 16 -30.24 -19.47 -50.07
C GLY A 16 -31.45 -18.54 -50.32
N GLY A 17 -31.40 -17.24 -50.53
CA GLY A 17 -30.36 -16.21 -50.64
C GLY A 17 -31.04 -14.86 -50.99
N PHE A 18 -30.21 -13.81 -51.06
CA PHE A 18 -30.34 -12.57 -51.84
C PHE A 18 -31.41 -11.50 -51.59
N GLY A 19 -30.88 -10.28 -51.42
CA GLY A 19 -31.29 -9.05 -52.13
C GLY A 19 -32.14 -8.08 -51.30
N ASP A 20 -32.06 -6.77 -51.45
CA ASP A 20 -31.19 -5.83 -52.17
C ASP A 20 -31.76 -4.44 -51.80
N ARG A 21 -30.93 -3.40 -51.67
CA ARG A 21 -31.33 -2.00 -51.93
C ARG A 21 -30.13 -1.05 -51.87
N GLY A 22 -29.59 -0.81 -53.06
CA GLY A 22 -29.35 0.51 -53.68
C GLY A 22 -28.37 1.47 -52.98
N GLY A 23 -27.31 1.99 -53.60
CA GLY A 23 -27.07 2.22 -55.02
C GLY A 23 -27.13 3.73 -55.34
N ARG A 24 -25.97 4.39 -55.39
CA ARG A 24 -25.63 5.63 -56.14
C ARG A 24 -24.21 6.03 -55.72
N GLY A 25 -23.24 6.33 -56.57
CA GLY A 25 -23.16 6.60 -58.00
C GLY A 25 -21.83 7.35 -58.17
N GLY A 26 -20.97 6.90 -59.09
CA GLY A 26 -19.59 7.37 -59.21
C GLY A 26 -19.38 8.61 -60.09
N ARG A 27 -18.14 9.13 -60.04
CA ARG A 27 -17.36 9.86 -61.08
C ARG A 27 -16.08 10.36 -60.39
N GLY A 28 -14.86 9.94 -60.75
CA GLY A 28 -14.06 10.44 -61.90
C GLY A 28 -13.45 11.81 -61.55
N GLY A 29 -12.18 12.16 -61.66
CA GLY A 29 -10.92 11.58 -62.15
C GLY A 29 -9.79 12.65 -61.97
N PHE A 30 -8.53 12.28 -62.21
CA PHE A 30 -7.33 13.08 -62.63
C PHE A 30 -7.22 14.57 -62.21
N GLY A 31 -6.12 15.13 -61.68
CA GLY A 31 -4.68 14.93 -61.93
C GLY A 31 -4.00 16.32 -61.97
N GLY A 32 -2.70 16.40 -61.65
CA GLY A 32 -1.82 17.58 -61.85
C GLY A 32 -1.95 18.69 -60.78
N GLY A 33 -0.92 19.39 -60.31
CA GLY A 33 0.41 19.64 -60.85
C GLY A 33 0.67 21.15 -60.88
N ARG A 34 1.57 21.64 -60.01
CA ARG A 34 2.37 22.89 -60.07
C ARG A 34 1.66 24.25 -60.33
N GLY A 35 1.96 25.20 -59.43
CA GLY A 35 2.57 26.46 -59.87
C GLY A 35 1.91 27.79 -59.45
N ARG A 36 2.63 28.50 -58.57
CA ARG A 36 3.09 29.89 -58.75
C ARG A 36 2.09 31.06 -58.60
N GLY A 37 2.36 31.89 -57.59
CA GLY A 37 2.37 33.35 -57.75
C GLY A 37 1.32 34.15 -56.97
N GLY A 38 1.78 35.18 -56.26
CA GLY A 38 0.93 36.27 -55.76
C GLY A 38 1.25 36.66 -54.33
N GLY A 39 2.22 37.56 -54.14
CA GLY A 39 2.49 38.19 -52.83
C GLY A 39 1.40 39.19 -52.44
N PHE A 40 1.38 39.60 -51.17
CA PHE A 40 1.18 40.97 -50.68
C PHE A 40 1.32 40.98 -49.15
N HIS A 41 1.56 42.17 -48.61
CA HIS A 41 2.33 42.47 -47.41
C HIS A 41 1.66 42.30 -46.03
N SER A 42 2.55 42.10 -45.04
CA SER A 42 2.63 42.77 -43.73
C SER A 42 1.42 42.79 -42.80
N GLY A 43 1.55 42.10 -41.67
CA GLY A 43 0.72 42.26 -40.47
C GLY A 43 1.22 41.34 -39.36
N GLY A 44 2.02 41.89 -38.44
CA GLY A 44 2.78 41.12 -37.47
C GLY A 44 1.95 40.22 -36.55
N ASN A 45 2.37 38.96 -36.43
CA ASN A 45 1.90 38.07 -35.36
C ASN A 45 3.11 37.68 -34.50
N ARG A 46 3.30 38.43 -33.42
CA ARG A 46 4.30 38.15 -32.38
C ARG A 46 4.04 36.76 -31.81
N GLY A 47 5.07 35.94 -31.83
CA GLY A 47 5.08 34.63 -31.19
C GLY A 47 4.70 34.73 -29.71
N ARG A 48 3.75 33.90 -29.28
CA ARG A 48 3.64 33.49 -27.89
C ARG A 48 3.84 31.99 -27.83
N GLY A 49 5.12 31.64 -27.70
CA GLY A 49 5.57 30.33 -27.28
C GLY A 49 4.85 29.92 -26.01
N ARG A 50 4.25 28.76 -26.11
CA ARG A 50 3.52 28.01 -25.09
C ARG A 50 4.52 27.53 -24.03
N GLY A 51 4.91 28.41 -23.12
CA GLY A 51 5.73 28.09 -21.96
C GLY A 51 4.83 27.80 -20.77
N GLY A 52 4.50 26.53 -20.56
CA GLY A 52 3.79 26.07 -19.37
C GLY A 52 4.53 26.49 -18.11
N LYS A 53 3.79 27.07 -17.16
CA LYS A 53 4.21 27.24 -15.75
C LYS A 53 4.62 25.87 -15.20
N ARG A 54 5.90 25.55 -15.31
CA ARG A 54 6.57 24.48 -14.57
C ARG A 54 7.20 25.09 -13.34
N GLY A 55 6.95 24.46 -12.21
CA GLY A 55 7.70 24.68 -10.98
C GLY A 55 7.09 25.77 -10.11
N ASN A 56 6.07 25.40 -9.33
CA ASN A 56 5.90 26.02 -8.02
C ASN A 56 7.17 25.64 -7.21
N GLN A 57 8.21 26.48 -7.27
CA GLN A 57 9.36 26.40 -6.38
C GLN A 57 8.88 26.73 -4.96
N SER A 58 8.23 25.75 -4.33
CA SER A 58 8.03 25.70 -2.90
C SER A 58 9.34 25.24 -2.27
N GLY A 59 10.40 26.04 -2.40
CA GLY A 59 11.51 26.02 -1.46
C GLY A 59 11.05 26.64 -0.15
N LYS A 60 10.03 26.05 0.51
CA LYS A 60 9.83 26.31 1.93
C LYS A 60 11.07 25.73 2.58
N ASN A 61 11.77 26.51 3.40
CA ASN A 61 12.82 25.98 4.27
C ASN A 61 12.14 24.98 5.20
N VAL A 62 12.20 23.71 4.80
CA VAL A 62 11.64 22.58 5.52
C VAL A 62 12.82 21.97 6.25
N MET A 63 12.75 21.96 7.58
CA MET A 63 13.75 21.32 8.42
C MET A 63 13.23 19.95 8.82
N VAL A 64 14.08 18.93 8.75
CA VAL A 64 13.73 17.58 9.21
C VAL A 64 14.54 17.31 10.47
N GLU A 65 13.82 17.04 11.56
CA GLU A 65 14.36 16.74 12.88
C GLU A 65 14.08 15.27 13.22
N PRO A 66 15.01 14.57 13.88
CA PRO A 66 14.72 13.22 14.37
C PRO A 66 13.61 13.25 15.44
N HIS A 67 12.70 12.28 15.36
CA HIS A 67 11.71 12.05 16.41
C HIS A 67 12.34 11.26 17.57
N ARG A 68 11.65 11.17 18.72
CA ARG A 68 12.07 10.30 19.85
C ARG A 68 12.14 8.80 19.50
N HIS A 69 11.48 8.38 18.42
CA HIS A 69 11.50 7.00 17.94
C HIS A 69 12.47 6.91 16.78
N GLU A 70 13.37 5.92 16.84
CA GLU A 70 14.38 5.70 15.81
C GLU A 70 13.74 5.44 14.44
N GLY A 71 14.30 6.03 13.39
CA GLY A 71 13.80 5.91 12.01
C GLY A 71 12.56 6.75 11.68
N VAL A 72 12.01 7.48 12.66
CA VAL A 72 10.91 8.44 12.46
C VAL A 72 11.43 9.86 12.60
N PHE A 73 10.90 10.78 11.79
CA PHE A 73 11.34 12.16 11.75
C PHE A 73 10.14 13.11 11.74
N ILE A 74 10.36 14.36 12.14
CA ILE A 74 9.40 15.46 12.04
C ILE A 74 9.91 16.46 11.01
N CYS A 75 9.08 16.71 10.01
CA CYS A 75 9.27 17.77 9.04
C CYS A 75 8.62 19.05 9.59
N ARG A 76 9.43 20.00 10.07
CA ARG A 76 8.99 21.32 10.53
C ARG A 76 8.78 22.26 9.34
N GLY A 77 7.63 22.93 9.32
CA GLY A 77 7.26 23.84 8.25
C GLY A 77 6.18 24.81 8.69
N LYS A 78 5.20 25.08 7.81
CA LYS A 78 3.98 25.82 8.23
C LYS A 78 3.06 24.96 9.10
N GLU A 79 3.06 23.67 8.81
CA GLU A 79 2.37 22.63 9.55
C GLU A 79 3.40 21.51 9.71
N ASP A 80 3.54 21.00 10.94
CA ASP A 80 4.45 19.92 11.22
C ASP A 80 3.87 18.61 10.69
N ALA A 81 4.73 17.81 10.06
CA ALA A 81 4.33 16.52 9.51
C ALA A 81 5.26 15.42 10.00
N LEU A 82 4.68 14.28 10.37
CA LEU A 82 5.44 13.06 10.63
C LEU A 82 5.97 12.52 9.29
N VAL A 83 7.25 12.18 9.22
CA VAL A 83 7.88 11.68 7.99
C VAL A 83 8.79 10.48 8.26
N THR A 84 8.96 9.61 7.26
CA THR A 84 9.91 8.49 7.25
C THR A 84 10.89 8.64 6.11
N LYS A 85 12.13 8.15 6.27
CA LYS A 85 13.14 8.15 5.20
C LYS A 85 12.73 7.15 4.12
N ASN A 86 12.58 7.60 2.88
CA ASN A 86 12.14 6.75 1.79
C ASN A 86 13.23 5.74 1.41
N LEU A 87 12.90 4.44 1.47
CA LEU A 87 13.82 3.39 1.04
C LEU A 87 14.00 3.35 -0.49
N VAL A 88 12.99 3.78 -1.26
CA VAL A 88 13.01 3.80 -2.73
C VAL A 88 12.75 5.23 -3.23
N PRO A 89 13.79 6.09 -3.29
CA PRO A 89 13.65 7.48 -3.69
C PRO A 89 13.01 7.63 -5.07
N GLY A 90 12.19 8.68 -5.24
CA GLY A 90 11.53 8.97 -6.52
C GLY A 90 10.13 8.38 -6.64
N GLU A 91 9.77 7.40 -5.81
CA GLU A 91 8.49 6.72 -5.84
C GLU A 91 7.60 7.03 -4.63
N SER A 92 6.31 7.28 -4.87
CA SER A 92 5.27 7.32 -3.82
C SER A 92 4.40 6.07 -3.90
N VAL A 93 3.89 5.62 -2.76
CA VAL A 93 3.08 4.39 -2.69
C VAL A 93 1.59 4.69 -2.92
N TYR A 94 1.08 5.73 -2.29
CA TYR A 94 -0.35 6.07 -2.32
C TYR A 94 -0.60 7.56 -2.64
N GLY A 95 0.40 8.23 -3.23
CA GLY A 95 0.31 9.64 -3.63
C GLY A 95 0.58 10.64 -2.49
N GLU A 96 1.25 10.21 -1.43
CA GLU A 96 1.69 11.05 -0.33
C GLU A 96 2.68 12.14 -0.76
N LYS A 97 2.70 13.23 0.01
CA LYS A 97 3.69 14.30 -0.16
C LYS A 97 5.09 13.76 0.16
N ARG A 98 6.08 14.19 -0.60
CA ARG A 98 7.49 13.82 -0.43
C ARG A 98 8.32 15.08 -0.28
N VAL A 99 9.33 15.01 0.56
CA VAL A 99 10.28 16.09 0.82
C VAL A 99 11.66 15.57 0.47
N SER A 100 12.34 16.21 -0.47
CA SER A 100 13.74 15.88 -0.76
C SER A 100 14.64 16.92 -0.10
N ILE A 101 15.62 16.45 0.66
CA ILE A 101 16.67 17.27 1.26
C ILE A 101 17.98 16.82 0.65
N SER A 102 18.77 17.77 0.18
CA SER A 102 20.15 17.51 -0.25
C SER A 102 21.06 17.70 0.95
N GLU A 103 21.64 16.61 1.45
CA GLU A 103 22.69 16.65 2.47
C GLU A 103 24.02 16.34 1.77
N GLY A 104 24.76 17.38 1.41
CA GLY A 104 25.97 17.23 0.59
C GLY A 104 25.65 16.74 -0.83
N ASP A 105 26.32 15.67 -1.26
CA ASP A 105 26.12 15.05 -2.58
C ASP A 105 24.96 14.03 -2.61
N ASP A 106 24.47 13.60 -1.43
CA ASP A 106 23.39 12.64 -1.32
C ASP A 106 22.02 13.33 -1.23
N LYS A 107 21.10 12.88 -2.09
CA LYS A 107 19.71 13.34 -2.08
C LYS A 107 18.86 12.38 -1.27
N ILE A 108 18.55 12.75 -0.03
CA ILE A 108 17.67 11.99 0.84
C ILE A 108 16.23 12.42 0.58
N GLU A 109 15.34 11.44 0.40
CA GLU A 109 13.92 11.68 0.24
C GLU A 109 13.16 11.18 1.46
N TYR A 110 12.26 12.00 1.99
CA TYR A 110 11.35 11.69 3.08
C TYR A 110 9.91 11.63 2.57
N ARG A 111 9.10 10.76 3.17
CA ARG A 111 7.69 10.56 2.85
C ARG A 111 6.82 11.01 4.01
N ALA A 112 5.80 11.82 3.72
CA ALA A 112 4.82 12.23 4.72
C ALA A 112 3.95 11.04 5.15
N TRP A 113 3.86 10.83 6.45
CA TRP A 113 3.07 9.77 7.07
C TRP A 113 1.80 10.35 7.66
N ASN A 114 0.65 9.96 7.10
CA ASN A 114 -0.64 10.52 7.50
C ASN A 114 -1.24 9.79 8.73
N PRO A 115 -1.42 10.47 9.88
CA PRO A 115 -2.01 9.89 11.10
C PRO A 115 -3.46 9.44 10.93
N PHE A 116 -4.24 10.12 10.08
CA PHE A 116 -5.64 9.77 9.83
C PHE A 116 -5.82 8.52 8.98
N ARG A 117 -4.75 8.03 8.35
CA ARG A 117 -4.77 6.81 7.54
C ARG A 117 -4.00 5.65 8.17
N SER A 118 -3.18 5.93 9.18
CA SER A 118 -2.30 4.95 9.79
C SER A 118 -2.41 5.02 11.30
N LYS A 119 -2.92 3.94 11.91
CA LYS A 119 -3.11 3.85 13.36
C LYS A 119 -1.78 3.90 14.11
N LEU A 120 -0.70 3.40 13.50
CA LEU A 120 0.64 3.50 14.06
C LEU A 120 1.15 4.95 14.08
N ALA A 121 0.94 5.73 13.00
CA ALA A 121 1.28 7.16 13.02
C ALA A 121 0.44 7.94 14.05
N ALA A 122 -0.85 7.60 14.18
CA ALA A 122 -1.71 8.18 15.20
C ALA A 122 -1.20 7.87 16.62
N ALA A 123 -0.75 6.64 16.89
CA ALA A 123 -0.16 6.27 18.18
C ALA A 123 1.16 7.01 18.46
N ILE A 124 2.02 7.17 17.46
CA ILE A 124 3.28 7.92 17.57
C ILE A 124 3.02 9.38 17.94
N LEU A 125 2.08 10.03 17.26
CA LEU A 125 1.67 11.41 17.58
C LEU A 125 0.88 11.51 18.88
N GLY A 126 0.12 10.47 19.23
CA GLY A 126 -0.65 10.36 20.45
C GLY A 126 0.19 10.23 21.71
N GLY A 127 1.51 10.02 21.57
CA GLY A 127 2.42 10.06 22.70
C GLY A 127 2.95 8.71 23.16
N VAL A 128 2.80 7.63 22.39
CA VAL A 128 3.25 6.28 22.80
C VAL A 128 4.72 6.24 23.20
N ASP A 129 5.09 5.67 24.34
CA ASP A 129 6.48 5.72 24.84
C ASP A 129 7.44 4.92 23.96
N GLN A 130 7.06 3.68 23.62
CA GLN A 130 7.90 2.77 22.84
C GLN A 130 7.08 1.97 21.82
N ILE A 131 7.36 2.18 20.53
CA ILE A 131 6.81 1.34 19.45
C ILE A 131 7.61 0.06 19.20
N HIS A 132 8.83 -0.03 19.74
CA HIS A 132 9.81 -1.12 19.57
C HIS A 132 10.25 -1.43 18.12
N ILE A 133 9.62 -0.83 17.11
CA ILE A 133 10.04 -0.86 15.72
C ILE A 133 11.22 0.11 15.56
N LYS A 134 12.41 -0.45 15.31
CA LYS A 134 13.66 0.28 15.15
C LYS A 134 14.40 -0.17 13.88
N PRO A 135 15.36 0.62 13.38
CA PRO A 135 16.22 0.19 12.28
C PRO A 135 16.87 -1.17 12.56
N GLY A 136 16.86 -2.08 11.59
CA GLY A 136 17.38 -3.44 11.68
C GLY A 136 16.47 -4.46 12.39
N ALA A 137 15.32 -4.05 12.94
CA ALA A 137 14.40 -4.98 13.60
C ALA A 137 13.66 -5.89 12.60
N LYS A 138 13.28 -7.09 13.04
CA LYS A 138 12.36 -7.96 12.32
C LYS A 138 10.95 -7.76 12.83
N VAL A 139 10.04 -7.34 11.94
CA VAL A 139 8.66 -7.00 12.29
C VAL A 139 7.69 -7.94 11.58
N LEU A 140 6.75 -8.52 12.33
CA LEU A 140 5.59 -9.23 11.80
C LEU A 140 4.38 -8.30 11.83
N TYR A 141 3.89 -7.92 10.65
CA TYR A 141 2.73 -7.07 10.48
C TYR A 141 1.51 -7.93 10.14
N LEU A 142 0.52 -7.97 11.04
CA LEU A 142 -0.73 -8.71 10.86
C LEU A 142 -1.83 -7.76 10.37
N GLY A 143 -2.42 -8.05 9.21
CA GLY A 143 -3.45 -7.20 8.58
C GLY A 143 -2.84 -6.08 7.75
N ALA A 144 -1.92 -6.41 6.85
CA ALA A 144 -1.17 -5.46 6.03
C ALA A 144 -2.02 -4.66 5.02
N ALA A 145 -3.22 -5.14 4.69
CA ALA A 145 -4.10 -4.60 3.67
C ALA A 145 -3.33 -4.32 2.35
N SER A 146 -3.44 -3.11 1.80
CA SER A 146 -2.72 -2.70 0.59
C SER A 146 -1.27 -2.28 0.83
N GLY A 147 -0.78 -2.33 2.08
CA GLY A 147 0.61 -2.02 2.41
C GLY A 147 0.95 -0.54 2.62
N THR A 148 -0.05 0.34 2.80
CA THR A 148 0.19 1.77 3.03
C THR A 148 1.04 2.03 4.27
N THR A 149 0.62 1.52 5.44
CA THR A 149 1.39 1.62 6.69
C THR A 149 2.64 0.72 6.65
N VAL A 150 2.54 -0.47 6.05
CA VAL A 150 3.67 -1.41 5.91
C VAL A 150 4.85 -0.75 5.20
N SER A 151 4.57 0.09 4.19
CA SER A 151 5.62 0.83 3.49
C SER A 151 6.39 1.80 4.40
N HIS A 152 5.73 2.40 5.39
CA HIS A 152 6.39 3.28 6.37
C HIS A 152 7.12 2.46 7.45
N VAL A 153 6.58 1.31 7.87
CA VAL A 153 7.30 0.39 8.77
C VAL A 153 8.57 -0.14 8.11
N SER A 154 8.52 -0.48 6.82
CA SER A 154 9.68 -0.87 6.01
C SER A 154 10.71 0.25 5.89
N ASP A 155 10.27 1.50 5.72
CA ASP A 155 11.14 2.68 5.71
C ASP A 155 11.87 2.86 7.07
N ILE A 156 11.19 2.64 8.20
CA ILE A 156 11.76 2.76 9.56
C ILE A 156 12.79 1.66 9.84
N VAL A 157 12.41 0.41 9.53
CA VAL A 157 13.25 -0.77 9.73
C VAL A 157 14.50 -0.74 8.84
N GLY A 158 14.40 -0.13 7.66
CA GLY A 158 15.52 0.04 6.75
C GLY A 158 15.92 -1.25 6.03
N PRO A 159 17.04 -1.23 5.28
CA PRO A 159 17.47 -2.36 4.44
C PRO A 159 17.95 -3.58 5.23
N ASP A 160 18.45 -3.37 6.45
CA ASP A 160 19.04 -4.45 7.27
C ASP A 160 17.98 -5.26 8.05
N GLY A 161 16.78 -4.71 8.22
CA GLY A 161 15.70 -5.42 8.88
C GLY A 161 14.67 -5.96 7.89
N LEU A 162 13.66 -6.66 8.40
CA LEU A 162 12.67 -7.35 7.59
C LEU A 162 11.25 -7.09 8.10
N VAL A 163 10.32 -6.93 7.17
CA VAL A 163 8.89 -6.80 7.47
C VAL A 163 8.14 -7.94 6.82
N TYR A 164 7.64 -8.86 7.64
CA TYR A 164 6.72 -9.92 7.21
C TYR A 164 5.30 -9.36 7.22
N ALA A 165 4.69 -9.19 6.05
CA ALA A 165 3.39 -8.56 5.90
C ALA A 165 2.33 -9.62 5.61
N VAL A 166 1.51 -9.96 6.61
CA VAL A 166 0.44 -10.97 6.50
C VAL A 166 -0.86 -10.28 6.09
N GLU A 167 -1.46 -10.75 5.01
CA GLU A 167 -2.75 -10.28 4.51
C GLU A 167 -3.59 -11.44 3.99
N PHE A 168 -4.87 -11.49 4.37
CA PHE A 168 -5.76 -12.57 3.95
C PHE A 168 -6.37 -12.30 2.55
N SER A 169 -6.69 -11.04 2.24
CA SER A 169 -7.38 -10.69 1.00
C SER A 169 -6.46 -10.82 -0.22
N HIS A 170 -6.86 -11.63 -1.20
CA HIS A 170 -6.13 -11.72 -2.48
C HIS A 170 -6.12 -10.40 -3.26
N ARG A 171 -7.17 -9.57 -3.14
CA ARG A 171 -7.21 -8.26 -3.83
C ARG A 171 -6.15 -7.34 -3.25
N SER A 172 -6.18 -7.13 -1.94
CA SER A 172 -5.20 -6.29 -1.23
C SER A 172 -3.79 -6.88 -1.35
N GLY A 173 -3.69 -8.21 -1.35
CA GLY A 173 -2.46 -8.96 -1.55
C GLY A 173 -1.77 -8.66 -2.88
N ARG A 174 -2.51 -8.38 -3.96
CA ARG A 174 -1.91 -7.96 -5.24
C ARG A 174 -1.15 -6.64 -5.10
N ASP A 175 -1.75 -5.67 -4.40
CA ASP A 175 -1.13 -4.37 -4.17
C ASP A 175 0.08 -4.51 -3.24
N LEU A 176 -0.04 -5.34 -2.19
CA LEU A 176 1.05 -5.66 -1.27
C LEU A 176 2.24 -6.35 -1.98
N ILE A 177 1.98 -7.28 -2.89
CA ILE A 177 3.02 -7.92 -3.71
C ILE A 177 3.70 -6.90 -4.63
N ASN A 178 2.93 -5.98 -5.25
CA ASN A 178 3.50 -4.94 -6.10
C ASN A 178 4.37 -3.95 -5.29
N LEU A 179 4.00 -3.68 -4.03
CA LEU A 179 4.84 -2.92 -3.11
C LEU A 179 6.14 -3.67 -2.77
N ALA A 180 6.04 -4.96 -2.45
CA ALA A 180 7.19 -5.80 -2.11
C ALA A 180 8.16 -6.01 -3.28
N LYS A 181 7.71 -5.96 -4.53
CA LYS A 181 8.60 -5.95 -5.71
C LYS A 181 9.57 -4.78 -5.72
N LYS A 182 9.16 -3.64 -5.14
CA LYS A 182 9.94 -2.41 -5.12
C LYS A 182 10.76 -2.28 -3.83
N ARG A 183 10.25 -2.81 -2.71
CA ARG A 183 10.90 -2.80 -1.40
C ARG A 183 11.33 -4.21 -1.03
N THR A 184 12.62 -4.49 -1.15
CA THR A 184 13.21 -5.82 -0.95
C THR A 184 13.15 -6.32 0.50
N ASN A 185 12.98 -5.43 1.47
CA ASN A 185 12.85 -5.79 2.89
C ASN A 185 11.43 -6.20 3.31
N ILE A 186 10.46 -6.21 2.38
CA ILE A 186 9.08 -6.66 2.65
C ILE A 186 8.87 -8.06 2.09
N ILE A 187 8.44 -9.00 2.94
CA ILE A 187 8.03 -10.35 2.54
C ILE A 187 6.50 -10.43 2.64
N PRO A 188 5.78 -10.43 1.51
CA PRO A 188 4.32 -10.52 1.52
C PRO A 188 3.87 -11.97 1.75
N VAL A 189 2.97 -12.18 2.70
CA VAL A 189 2.41 -13.49 3.05
C VAL A 189 0.90 -13.41 2.88
N ILE A 190 0.37 -14.02 1.81
CA ILE A 190 -1.05 -13.98 1.50
C ILE A 190 -1.75 -15.21 2.11
N GLU A 191 -1.97 -15.17 3.42
CA GLU A 191 -2.57 -16.26 4.21
C GLU A 191 -3.41 -15.71 5.36
N ASP A 192 -4.25 -16.58 5.95
CA ASP A 192 -5.05 -16.23 7.13
C ASP A 192 -4.19 -16.21 8.40
N ALA A 193 -4.13 -15.05 9.05
CA ALA A 193 -3.39 -14.83 10.30
C ALA A 193 -3.86 -15.75 11.46
N ARG A 194 -5.08 -16.30 11.41
CA ARG A 194 -5.60 -17.27 12.40
C ARG A 194 -4.84 -18.60 12.40
N HIS A 195 -4.12 -18.91 11.32
CA HIS A 195 -3.50 -20.21 11.07
C HIS A 195 -1.98 -20.07 10.85
N PRO A 196 -1.19 -19.67 11.88
CA PRO A 196 0.24 -19.41 11.73
C PRO A 196 1.07 -20.62 11.24
N HIS A 197 0.57 -21.84 11.45
CA HIS A 197 1.20 -23.06 10.94
C HIS A 197 1.31 -23.10 9.41
N LYS A 198 0.43 -22.43 8.66
CA LYS A 198 0.44 -22.43 7.19
C LYS A 198 1.65 -21.70 6.61
N TYR A 199 2.08 -20.62 7.26
CA TYR A 199 3.21 -19.81 6.81
C TYR A 199 4.43 -19.91 7.73
N ARG A 200 4.46 -20.91 8.63
CA ARG A 200 5.58 -21.13 9.55
C ARG A 200 6.94 -21.30 8.86
N MET A 201 6.93 -21.79 7.62
CA MET A 201 8.16 -22.02 6.85
C MET A 201 8.73 -20.72 6.27
N LEU A 202 7.92 -19.66 6.17
CA LEU A 202 8.30 -18.39 5.56
C LEU A 202 8.83 -17.39 6.59
N ILE A 203 8.32 -17.45 7.82
CA ILE A 203 8.57 -16.45 8.86
C ILE A 203 9.59 -16.98 9.85
N ALA A 204 10.69 -16.24 10.02
CA ALA A 204 11.67 -16.48 11.07
C ALA A 204 11.23 -15.84 12.40
N MET A 205 11.99 -16.08 13.48
CA MET A 205 11.74 -15.39 14.75
C MET A 205 11.82 -13.86 14.56
N VAL A 206 10.80 -13.16 15.06
CA VAL A 206 10.64 -11.71 14.95
C VAL A 206 10.82 -11.03 16.30
N ASP A 207 11.16 -9.74 16.25
CA ASP A 207 11.40 -8.91 17.42
C ASP A 207 10.13 -8.19 17.88
N VAL A 208 9.29 -7.79 16.93
CA VAL A 208 8.06 -7.04 17.17
C VAL A 208 6.92 -7.56 16.32
N ILE A 209 5.72 -7.67 16.90
CA ILE A 209 4.47 -7.88 16.16
C ILE A 209 3.67 -6.58 16.16
N PHE A 210 3.25 -6.12 14.99
CA PHE A 210 2.25 -5.06 14.86
C PHE A 210 0.94 -5.66 14.34
N ALA A 211 -0.15 -5.51 15.08
CA ALA A 211 -1.44 -6.09 14.75
C ALA A 211 -2.48 -5.01 14.44
N ASP A 212 -2.91 -4.93 13.18
CA ASP A 212 -3.97 -4.04 12.71
C ASP A 212 -5.18 -4.81 12.15
N VAL A 213 -5.42 -5.99 12.71
CA VAL A 213 -6.52 -6.87 12.31
C VAL A 213 -7.81 -6.41 13.00
N ALA A 214 -8.84 -6.09 12.22
CA ALA A 214 -10.16 -5.76 12.74
C ALA A 214 -11.06 -7.01 12.82
N GLN A 215 -10.83 -7.86 13.82
CA GLN A 215 -11.63 -9.07 14.07
C GLN A 215 -12.02 -9.18 15.55
N PRO A 216 -13.16 -9.79 15.89
CA PRO A 216 -13.54 -10.01 17.29
C PRO A 216 -12.57 -10.93 18.05
N ASP A 217 -11.90 -11.84 17.35
CA ASP A 217 -10.91 -12.77 17.90
C ASP A 217 -9.47 -12.24 17.82
N GLN A 218 -9.29 -10.91 17.78
CA GLN A 218 -7.98 -10.25 17.59
C GLN A 218 -6.93 -10.72 18.60
N THR A 219 -7.23 -10.70 19.91
CA THR A 219 -6.26 -11.11 20.94
C THR A 219 -5.76 -12.54 20.73
N ARG A 220 -6.65 -13.47 20.39
CA ARG A 220 -6.29 -14.87 20.11
C ARG A 220 -5.37 -14.98 18.88
N ILE A 221 -5.67 -14.23 17.82
CA ILE A 221 -4.84 -14.21 16.60
C ILE A 221 -3.43 -13.73 16.94
N VAL A 222 -3.32 -12.64 17.72
CA VAL A 222 -2.01 -12.10 18.10
C VAL A 222 -1.27 -13.07 19.01
N ALA A 223 -1.93 -13.66 20.01
CA ALA A 223 -1.33 -14.65 20.91
C ALA A 223 -0.75 -15.85 20.15
N LEU A 224 -1.51 -16.45 19.23
CA LEU A 224 -1.04 -17.58 18.42
C LEU A 224 0.19 -17.23 17.57
N ASN A 225 0.20 -16.03 16.99
CA ASN A 225 1.35 -15.54 16.23
C ASN A 225 2.55 -15.24 17.12
N ALA A 226 2.32 -14.67 18.29
CA ALA A 226 3.35 -14.37 19.27
C ALA A 226 4.02 -15.65 19.78
N HIS A 227 3.23 -16.66 20.18
CA HIS A 227 3.77 -17.94 20.63
C HIS A 227 4.57 -18.68 19.54
N THR A 228 4.26 -18.45 18.26
CA THR A 228 4.92 -19.14 17.15
C THR A 228 6.19 -18.42 16.68
N PHE A 229 6.15 -17.09 16.60
CA PHE A 229 7.19 -16.31 15.90
C PHE A 229 7.88 -15.26 16.78
N LEU A 230 7.28 -14.80 17.87
CA LEU A 230 7.88 -13.75 18.68
C LEU A 230 8.98 -14.33 19.56
N ARG A 231 10.17 -13.71 19.52
CA ARG A 231 11.27 -14.11 20.41
C ARG A 231 10.91 -13.86 21.88
N ASN A 232 11.58 -14.57 22.79
CA ASN A 232 11.47 -14.29 24.22
C ASN A 232 11.94 -12.85 24.50
N GLY A 233 11.10 -12.07 25.19
CA GLY A 233 11.33 -10.64 25.39
C GLY A 233 11.07 -9.76 24.16
N GLY A 234 10.44 -10.32 23.11
CA GLY A 234 9.90 -9.54 22.01
C GLY A 234 8.68 -8.72 22.43
N HIS A 235 8.34 -7.74 21.61
CA HIS A 235 7.27 -6.78 21.91
C HIS A 235 6.11 -6.92 20.92
N PHE A 236 4.94 -6.42 21.30
CA PHE A 236 3.79 -6.37 20.44
C PHE A 236 3.10 -5.01 20.55
N VAL A 237 2.50 -4.59 19.46
CA VAL A 237 1.69 -3.38 19.38
C VAL A 237 0.38 -3.77 18.71
N ILE A 238 -0.74 -3.58 19.42
CA ILE A 238 -2.07 -4.01 18.95
C ILE A 238 -2.93 -2.78 18.82
N SER A 239 -3.51 -2.58 17.64
CA SER A 239 -4.52 -1.56 17.43
C SER A 239 -5.92 -2.14 17.65
N ILE A 240 -6.55 -1.78 18.76
CA ILE A 240 -7.90 -2.25 19.11
C ILE A 240 -8.94 -1.25 18.61
N LYS A 241 -9.90 -1.72 17.80
CA LYS A 241 -11.09 -0.94 17.42
C LYS A 241 -12.31 -1.50 18.14
N ALA A 242 -12.75 -0.82 19.20
CA ALA A 242 -13.85 -1.29 20.06
C ALA A 242 -15.09 -1.75 19.27
N ASN A 243 -15.57 -0.92 18.34
CA ASN A 243 -16.76 -1.22 17.52
C ASN A 243 -16.64 -2.47 16.64
N CYS A 244 -15.43 -2.96 16.35
CA CYS A 244 -15.23 -4.19 15.58
C CYS A 244 -15.17 -5.45 16.46
N ILE A 245 -14.97 -5.27 17.77
CA ILE A 245 -14.97 -6.38 18.75
C ILE A 245 -16.38 -6.55 19.30
N ASP A 246 -16.94 -5.48 19.85
CA ASP A 246 -18.29 -5.44 20.38
C ASP A 246 -18.89 -4.06 20.11
N SER A 247 -19.92 -4.00 19.27
CA SER A 247 -20.60 -2.75 18.93
C SER A 247 -21.64 -2.31 19.96
N THR A 248 -21.94 -3.14 20.97
CA THR A 248 -22.96 -2.89 21.97
C THR A 248 -22.37 -2.41 23.30
N ALA A 249 -21.15 -2.84 23.62
CA ALA A 249 -20.44 -2.43 24.82
C ALA A 249 -19.77 -1.06 24.67
N SER A 250 -19.47 -0.41 25.81
CA SER A 250 -18.65 0.80 25.83
C SER A 250 -17.19 0.48 25.47
N ALA A 251 -16.49 1.43 24.85
CA ALA A 251 -15.10 1.25 24.42
C ALA A 251 -14.17 0.87 25.58
N GLU A 252 -14.33 1.52 26.74
CA GLU A 252 -13.56 1.24 27.96
C GLU A 252 -13.72 -0.20 28.44
N ALA A 253 -14.96 -0.73 28.43
CA ALA A 253 -15.23 -2.10 28.81
C ALA A 253 -14.60 -3.11 27.84
N VAL A 254 -14.64 -2.80 26.54
CA VAL A 254 -13.99 -3.63 25.51
C VAL A 254 -12.47 -3.64 25.71
N PHE A 255 -11.83 -2.48 25.93
CA PHE A 255 -10.40 -2.41 26.16
C PHE A 255 -9.98 -3.19 27.42
N ALA A 256 -10.69 -3.03 28.53
CA ALA A 256 -10.41 -3.77 29.76
C ALA A 256 -10.58 -5.29 29.58
N SER A 257 -11.56 -5.72 28.78
CA SER A 257 -11.78 -7.12 28.44
C SER A 257 -10.62 -7.69 27.60
N GLU A 258 -10.17 -6.96 26.58
CA GLU A 258 -9.04 -7.39 25.75
C GLU A 258 -7.73 -7.46 26.53
N VAL A 259 -7.46 -6.50 27.42
CA VAL A 259 -6.29 -6.54 28.32
C VAL A 259 -6.30 -7.80 29.20
N LYS A 260 -7.46 -8.19 29.75
CA LYS A 260 -7.60 -9.42 30.54
C LYS A 260 -7.34 -10.67 29.69
N LYS A 261 -7.86 -10.73 28.46
CA LYS A 261 -7.59 -11.84 27.54
C LYS A 261 -6.10 -11.95 27.20
N MET A 262 -5.42 -10.82 26.99
CA MET A 262 -3.98 -10.81 26.74
C MET A 262 -3.20 -11.36 27.94
N GLN A 263 -3.56 -10.97 29.17
CA GLN A 263 -2.94 -11.50 30.38
C GLN A 263 -3.13 -13.01 30.54
N GLN A 264 -4.28 -13.55 30.14
CA GLN A 264 -4.56 -15.00 30.13
C GLN A 264 -3.67 -15.76 29.15
N GLU A 265 -3.29 -15.12 28.03
CA GLU A 265 -2.37 -15.67 27.02
C GLU A 265 -0.89 -15.38 27.35
N ASN A 266 -0.56 -15.07 28.60
CA ASN A 266 0.79 -14.73 29.08
C ASN A 266 1.44 -13.52 28.38
N MET A 267 0.65 -12.66 27.75
CA MET A 267 1.11 -11.39 27.20
C MET A 267 1.09 -10.34 28.32
N LYS A 268 2.09 -9.45 28.35
CA LYS A 268 2.22 -8.39 29.36
C LYS A 268 2.03 -7.02 28.71
N PRO A 269 0.80 -6.47 28.67
CA PRO A 269 0.56 -5.09 28.24
C PRO A 269 1.32 -4.10 29.14
N GLN A 270 2.00 -3.13 28.56
CA GLN A 270 2.82 -2.14 29.28
C GLN A 270 2.21 -0.74 29.25
N GLU A 271 1.58 -0.38 28.14
CA GLU A 271 1.08 0.96 27.86
C GLU A 271 -0.24 0.86 27.09
N GLN A 272 -1.13 1.83 27.30
CA GLN A 272 -2.37 2.00 26.54
C GLN A 272 -2.62 3.50 26.33
N LEU A 273 -3.07 3.87 25.12
CA LEU A 273 -3.51 5.21 24.73
C LEU A 273 -5.00 5.21 24.35
#